data_AF-A0A7Y3H594-F1
#
_entry.id   AF-A0A7Y3H594-F1
#
_cell.length_a   1.000
_cell.length_b   1.000
_cell.length_c   1.000
_cell.angle_alpha   90.00
_cell.angle_beta   90.00
_cell.angle_gamma   90.00
#
_symmetry.space_group_name_H-M   'P 1'
#
loop_
_entity.id
_entity.type
_entity.pdbx_description
1 polymer ?
#
loop_
_entity_poly.entity_id
_entity_poly.type
_entity_poly.pdbx_seq_one_letter_code
_entity_poly.pdbx_strand_id
1 'polypeptide(L)'
;MNKILSFIIVLSLLNSCNYVNYQQGQDLYKTNCATCHMPDGSGVNELYPSLNNLDQNSFNLSEMPCIIRNGLGNELSLIQMSGLE
;
A
#
# COMPACT_ATOMS: atom_id res chain seq x y z
N MET A 1 38.55 -14.29 21.17
CA MET A 1 37.18 -14.82 21.00
C MET A 1 36.09 -13.77 21.31
N ASN A 2 36.16 -13.03 22.43
CA ASN A 2 35.14 -12.02 22.79
C ASN A 2 34.99 -10.80 21.85
N LYS A 3 36.07 -10.31 21.22
CA LYS A 3 35.99 -9.13 20.33
C LYS A 3 35.26 -9.42 19.02
N ILE A 4 35.46 -10.61 18.46
CA ILE A 4 34.78 -11.07 17.23
C ILE A 4 33.29 -11.25 17.51
N LEU A 5 32.95 -11.85 18.66
CA LEU A 5 31.55 -12.02 19.07
C LEU A 5 30.85 -10.65 19.26
N SER A 6 31.53 -9.70 19.89
CA SER A 6 31.02 -8.34 20.09
C SER A 6 30.82 -7.60 18.75
N PHE A 7 31.72 -7.79 17.77
CA PHE A 7 31.58 -7.20 16.43
C PHE A 7 30.39 -7.79 15.65
N ILE A 8 30.18 -9.10 15.72
CA ILE A 8 29.04 -9.77 15.07
C ILE A 8 27.71 -9.28 15.66
N ILE A 9 27.63 -9.12 16.99
CA ILE A 9 26.42 -8.62 17.66
C ILE A 9 26.10 -7.18 17.22
N VAL A 10 27.10 -6.31 17.16
CA VAL A 10 26.93 -4.91 16.70
C VAL A 10 26.48 -4.88 15.23
N LEU A 11 27.07 -5.71 14.37
CA LEU A 11 26.71 -5.77 12.95
C LEU A 11 25.27 -6.27 12.74
N SER A 12 24.82 -7.26 13.52
CA SER A 12 23.45 -7.77 13.47
C SER A 12 22.43 -6.72 13.91
N LEU A 13 22.74 -5.93 14.94
CA LEU A 13 21.85 -4.85 15.42
C LEU A 13 21.64 -3.74 14.39
N LEU A 14 22.63 -3.47 13.54
CA LEU A 14 22.52 -2.47 12.46
C LEU A 14 21.56 -2.91 11.33
N ASN A 15 21.36 -4.22 11.13
CA ASN A 15 20.50 -4.75 10.06
C ASN A 15 19.02 -4.81 10.45
N SER A 16 18.68 -4.75 11.74
CA SER A 16 17.30 -4.81 12.22
C SER A 16 16.46 -3.56 11.88
N CYS A 17 17.09 -2.47 11.44
CA CYS A 17 16.40 -1.22 11.10
C CYS A 17 15.74 -1.20 9.70
N ASN A 18 16.02 -2.18 8.83
CA ASN A 18 15.48 -2.24 7.46
C ASN A 18 14.22 -3.13 7.34
N TYR A 19 13.38 -3.16 8.37
CA TYR A 19 12.12 -3.90 8.30
C TYR A 19 11.08 -3.11 7.49
N VAL A 20 10.81 -3.57 6.26
CA VAL A 20 9.70 -3.02 5.44
C VAL A 20 8.39 -3.51 6.02
N ASN A 21 7.69 -2.62 6.72
CA ASN A 21 6.32 -2.89 7.14
C ASN A 21 5.41 -2.99 5.90
N TYR A 22 4.58 -4.04 5.84
CA TYR A 22 3.54 -4.25 4.83
C TYR A 22 4.01 -4.59 3.41
N GLN A 23 5.12 -5.34 3.24
CA GLN A 23 5.60 -5.78 1.93
C GLN A 23 4.51 -6.46 1.06
N GLN A 24 3.69 -7.32 1.66
CA GLN A 24 2.57 -7.98 0.97
C GLN A 24 1.57 -6.97 0.37
N GLY A 25 1.25 -5.89 1.08
CA GLY A 25 0.39 -4.82 0.58
C GLY A 25 1.03 -4.07 -0.58
N GLN A 26 2.33 -3.82 -0.50
CA GLN A 26 3.08 -3.17 -1.59
C GLN A 26 3.08 -4.02 -2.87
N ASP A 27 3.28 -5.34 -2.75
CA ASP A 27 3.32 -6.24 -3.91
C ASP A 27 1.94 -6.37 -4.56
N LEU A 28 0.88 -6.48 -3.75
CA LEU A 28 -0.50 -6.44 -4.22
C LEU A 28 -0.81 -5.14 -4.97
N TYR A 29 -0.38 -4.00 -4.43
CA TYR A 29 -0.56 -2.69 -5.03
C TYR A 29 0.10 -2.60 -6.41
N LYS A 30 1.38 -2.95 -6.49
CA LYS A 30 2.16 -2.91 -7.73
C LYS A 30 1.56 -3.81 -8.81
N THR A 31 1.01 -4.97 -8.41
CA THR A 31 0.49 -5.97 -9.33
C THR A 31 -0.90 -5.60 -9.85
N ASN A 32 -1.78 -5.08 -8.99
CA ASN A 32 -3.21 -4.99 -9.28
C ASN A 32 -3.76 -3.56 -9.31
N CYS A 33 -3.14 -2.63 -8.58
CA CYS A 33 -3.70 -1.31 -8.35
C CYS A 33 -2.97 -0.22 -9.15
N ALA A 34 -1.65 -0.35 -9.30
CA ALA A 34 -0.77 0.68 -9.88
C ALA A 34 -1.08 1.04 -11.34
N THR A 35 -1.70 0.13 -12.09
CA THR A 35 -2.13 0.39 -13.47
C THR A 35 -3.16 1.52 -13.55
N CYS A 36 -4.03 1.64 -12.54
CA CYS A 36 -5.09 2.65 -12.50
C CYS A 36 -4.72 3.79 -11.53
N HIS A 37 -4.25 3.45 -10.33
CA HIS A 37 -3.94 4.42 -9.27
C HIS A 37 -2.52 4.99 -9.32
N MET A 38 -1.79 4.71 -10.42
CA MET A 38 -0.39 5.09 -10.68
C MET A 38 0.63 4.36 -9.80
N PRO A 39 1.91 4.22 -10.21
CA PRO A 39 2.92 3.52 -9.40
C PRO A 39 3.18 4.13 -8.02
N ASP A 40 2.91 5.43 -7.87
CA ASP A 40 3.16 6.22 -6.67
C ASP A 40 1.87 6.57 -5.90
N GLY A 41 0.70 6.02 -6.27
CA GLY A 41 -0.57 6.33 -5.59
C GLY A 41 -1.15 7.70 -5.88
N SER A 42 -0.58 8.47 -6.82
CA SER A 42 -1.09 9.80 -7.17
C SER A 42 -2.47 9.76 -7.82
N GLY A 43 -2.81 8.68 -8.52
CA GLY A 43 -4.06 8.58 -9.28
C GLY A 43 -4.11 9.53 -10.49
N VAL A 44 -5.30 9.68 -11.06
CA VAL A 44 -5.59 10.53 -12.23
C VAL A 44 -6.88 11.32 -11.98
N ASN A 45 -6.74 12.52 -11.42
CA ASN A 45 -7.84 13.46 -11.11
C ASN A 45 -9.09 12.73 -10.56
N GLU A 46 -10.25 12.94 -11.18
CA GLU A 46 -11.54 12.37 -10.75
C GLU A 46 -11.79 10.94 -11.26
N LEU A 47 -10.92 10.42 -12.15
CA LEU A 47 -11.09 9.09 -12.73
C LEU A 47 -10.55 8.00 -11.80
N TYR A 48 -9.31 8.18 -11.35
CA TYR A 48 -8.67 7.26 -10.41
C TYR A 48 -8.22 8.08 -9.19
N PRO A 49 -8.91 8.01 -8.06
CA PRO A 49 -8.58 8.85 -6.92
C PRO A 49 -7.17 8.55 -6.40
N SER A 50 -6.51 9.57 -5.87
CA SER A 50 -5.24 9.40 -5.17
C SER A 50 -5.44 8.55 -3.92
N LEU A 51 -4.47 7.66 -3.67
CA LEU A 51 -4.41 6.80 -2.48
C LEU A 51 -3.36 7.26 -1.47
N ASN A 52 -2.63 8.35 -1.77
CA ASN A 52 -1.55 8.84 -0.92
C ASN A 52 -2.03 9.55 0.35
N ASN A 53 -3.27 10.06 0.34
CA ASN A 53 -3.83 10.83 1.44
C ASN A 53 -5.27 10.39 1.71
N LEU A 54 -5.46 9.12 2.08
CA LEU A 54 -6.73 8.63 2.60
C LEU A 54 -6.97 9.26 3.98
N ASP A 55 -7.52 10.47 4.01
CA ASP A 55 -7.94 11.11 5.26
C ASP A 55 -9.07 10.28 5.88
N GLN A 56 -8.87 9.81 7.11
CA GLN A 56 -9.85 8.99 7.84
C GLN A 56 -11.19 9.71 8.06
N ASN A 57 -11.20 11.04 8.01
CA ASN A 57 -12.43 11.82 8.07
C ASN A 57 -13.21 11.80 6.74
N SER A 58 -12.52 11.52 5.64
CA SER A 58 -13.09 11.43 4.30
C SER A 58 -13.31 9.99 3.83
N PHE A 59 -12.60 9.03 4.43
CA PHE A 59 -12.61 7.64 4.02
C PHE A 59 -12.51 6.68 5.21
N ASN A 60 -13.51 5.82 5.37
CA ASN A 60 -13.52 4.80 6.41
C ASN A 60 -12.58 3.66 6.02
N LEU A 61 -11.38 3.62 6.62
CA LEU A 61 -10.39 2.56 6.37
C LEU A 61 -10.94 1.15 6.64
N SER A 62 -11.98 1.00 7.47
CA SER A 62 -12.62 -0.29 7.74
C SER A 62 -13.38 -0.85 6.54
N GLU A 63 -13.78 0.00 5.59
CA GLU A 63 -14.49 -0.41 4.37
C GLU A 63 -13.54 -0.76 3.22
N MET A 64 -12.28 -0.33 3.33
CA MET A 64 -11.25 -0.58 2.31
C MET A 64 -11.13 -2.06 1.90
N PRO A 65 -11.16 -3.05 2.81
CA PRO A 65 -11.11 -4.46 2.40
C PRO A 65 -12.30 -4.88 1.54
N CYS A 66 -13.51 -4.37 1.83
CA CYS A 66 -14.71 -4.64 1.05
C CYS A 66 -14.65 -3.99 -0.33
N ILE A 67 -14.16 -2.76 -0.41
CA ILE A 67 -13.96 -2.03 -1.67
C ILE A 67 -12.90 -2.74 -2.54
N ILE A 68 -11.77 -3.14 -1.95
CA ILE A 68 -10.72 -3.88 -2.66
C ILE A 68 -11.28 -5.20 -3.20
N ARG A 69 -12.07 -5.93 -2.41
CA ARG A 69 -12.60 -7.24 -2.80
C ARG A 69 -13.73 -7.15 -3.84
N ASN A 70 -14.65 -6.20 -3.67
CA ASN A 70 -15.89 -6.18 -4.45
C ASN A 70 -15.91 -5.09 -5.53
N GLY A 71 -14.94 -4.18 -5.50
CA GLY A 71 -14.95 -2.98 -6.32
C GLY A 71 -15.80 -1.85 -5.71
N LEU A 72 -15.81 -0.71 -6.40
CA LEU A 72 -16.59 0.47 -6.03
C LEU A 72 -17.00 1.24 -7.27
N GLY A 73 -18.29 1.58 -7.36
CA GLY A 73 -18.84 2.47 -8.38
C GLY A 73 -19.24 3.81 -7.78
N ASN A 74 -19.07 4.88 -8.55
CA ASN A 74 -19.58 6.20 -8.23
C ASN A 74 -20.53 6.64 -9.36
N GLU A 75 -21.73 7.10 -9.00
CA GLU A 75 -22.76 7.58 -9.95
C GLU A 75 -22.25 8.73 -10.85
N LEU A 76 -21.27 9.50 -10.36
CA LEU A 76 -20.66 10.62 -11.09
C LEU A 76 -19.45 10.20 -11.93
N SER A 77 -18.96 8.97 -11.77
CA SER A 77 -17.80 8.45 -12.50
C SER A 77 -18.24 7.60 -13.71
N LEU A 78 -17.58 7.83 -14.85
CA LEU A 78 -17.78 7.02 -16.05
C LEU A 78 -17.16 5.63 -15.97
N ILE A 79 -16.30 5.40 -14.97
CA ILE A 79 -15.57 4.15 -14.76
C ILE A 79 -15.80 3.63 -13.34
N GLN A 80 -15.77 2.31 -13.21
CA GLN A 80 -15.95 1.61 -11.95
C GLN A 80 -14.69 0.83 -11.60
N MET A 81 -14.35 0.83 -10.31
CA MET A 81 -13.29 -0.03 -9.81
C MET A 81 -13.81 -1.47 -9.76
N SER A 82 -13.19 -2.37 -10.51
CA SER A 82 -13.42 -3.81 -10.40
C SER A 82 -12.77 -4.36 -9.12
N GLY A 83 -13.43 -5.31 -8.47
CA GLY A 83 -12.87 -6.02 -7.32
C GLY A 83 -11.68 -6.89 -7.68
N LEU A 84 -10.85 -7.20 -6.68
CA LEU A 84 -9.82 -8.24 -6.73
C LEU A 84 -10.48 -9.62 -6.57
N GLU A 85 -10.58 -10.35 -7.69
CA GLU A 85 -11.04 -11.74 -7.75
C GLU A 85 -10.02 -12.73 -7.14
#